data_AF-I6AWF5-F1
#
_entry.id   AF-I6AWF5-F1
#
_cell.length_a   1.000
_cell.length_b   1.000
_cell.length_c   1.000
_cell.angle_alpha   90.00
_cell.angle_beta   90.00
_cell.angle_gamma   90.00
#
_symmetry.space_group_name_H-M   'P 1'
#
loop_
_entity.id
_entity.type
_entity.pdbx_description
1 polymer ?
#
loop_
_entity_poly.entity_id
_entity_poly.type
_entity_poly.pdbx_seq_one_letter_code
_entity_poly.pdbx_strand_id
1 'polypeptide(L)'
;METLLKDQPLNPGEEISIYLSGATAHCAVAVMMLHAKVDRLTEKAVKLVSVDRQAPNCGQSVWLPRKALAAYSCTLCGVTSTTWKIRHWFRPDHYQARFFSRSTLATISA
;
A
#
# COMPACT_ATOMS: atom_id res chain seq x y z
N MET A 1 -16.91 -6.46 7.05
CA MET A 1 -16.19 -7.74 7.09
C MET A 1 -15.10 -7.68 6.04
N GLU A 2 -13.83 -7.85 6.43
CA GLU A 2 -12.71 -7.86 5.47
C GLU A 2 -12.47 -9.28 4.99
N THR A 3 -12.59 -9.52 3.69
CA THR A 3 -12.31 -10.84 3.10
C THR A 3 -11.05 -10.75 2.26
N LEU A 4 -10.04 -11.55 2.60
CA LEU A 4 -8.85 -11.68 1.76
C LEU A 4 -9.28 -12.29 0.42
N LEU A 5 -8.97 -11.57 -0.66
CA LEU A 5 -9.23 -12.04 -2.02
C LEU A 5 -8.03 -12.89 -2.42
N LYS A 6 -8.23 -14.20 -2.52
CA LYS A 6 -7.23 -15.08 -3.10
C LYS A 6 -7.15 -14.77 -4.60
N ASP A 7 -5.94 -14.61 -5.09
CA ASP A 7 -5.62 -14.57 -6.53
C ASP A 7 -6.12 -13.36 -7.33
N GLN A 8 -6.34 -12.19 -6.69
CA GLN A 8 -6.59 -10.97 -7.47
C GLN A 8 -5.33 -10.52 -8.23
N PRO A 9 -5.36 -10.46 -9.57
CA PRO A 9 -4.20 -10.07 -10.36
C PRO A 9 -3.93 -8.56 -10.22
N LEU A 10 -2.65 -8.20 -10.03
CA LEU A 10 -2.15 -6.83 -10.19
C LEU A 10 -1.85 -6.58 -11.66
N ASN A 11 -2.32 -5.46 -12.20
CA ASN A 11 -2.06 -5.11 -13.60
C ASN A 11 -1.07 -3.95 -13.70
N PRO A 12 -0.13 -3.96 -14.67
CA PRO A 12 0.66 -2.78 -14.99
C PRO A 12 -0.25 -1.60 -15.38
N GLY A 13 0.07 -0.42 -14.86
CA GLY A 13 -0.70 0.80 -15.08
C GLY A 13 -1.84 1.03 -14.08
N GLU A 14 -2.20 0.03 -13.29
CA GLU A 14 -3.27 0.12 -12.29
C GLU A 14 -2.87 1.04 -11.12
N GLU A 15 -3.78 1.94 -10.73
CA GLU A 15 -3.63 2.73 -9.51
C GLU A 15 -4.22 1.96 -8.32
N ILE A 16 -3.43 1.83 -7.27
CA ILE A 16 -3.78 1.06 -6.08
C ILE A 16 -3.53 1.87 -4.81
N SER A 17 -4.41 1.66 -3.84
CA SER A 17 -4.26 2.16 -2.48
C SER A 17 -3.80 1.01 -1.59
N ILE A 18 -2.71 1.21 -0.86
CA ILE A 18 -2.10 0.21 0.00
C ILE A 18 -2.19 0.67 1.45
N TYR A 19 -2.86 -0.13 2.27
CA TYR A 19 -2.87 0.05 3.71
C TYR A 19 -1.61 -0.53 4.35
N LEU A 20 -0.99 0.30 5.18
CA LEU A 20 0.16 -0.02 6.00
C LEU A 20 -0.34 -0.16 7.44
N SER A 21 -0.42 -1.39 7.92
CA SER A 21 -0.76 -1.67 9.31
C SER A 21 0.48 -1.44 10.18
N GLY A 22 0.55 -0.31 10.89
CA GLY A 22 1.60 -0.05 11.86
C GLY A 22 1.20 -0.50 13.27
N ALA A 23 1.99 -1.39 13.89
CA ALA A 23 1.85 -1.72 15.31
C ALA A 23 2.89 -0.92 16.13
N THR A 24 2.46 0.12 16.85
CA THR A 24 3.26 0.84 17.84
C THR A 24 3.00 0.29 19.25
N ALA A 25 3.92 -0.55 19.73
CA ALA A 25 4.20 -1.01 21.10
C ALA A 25 3.05 -1.29 22.11
N HIS A 26 2.06 -0.42 22.34
CA HIS A 26 1.10 -0.58 23.44
C HIS A 26 -0.38 -0.24 23.17
N CYS A 27 -0.72 0.42 22.07
CA CYS A 27 -2.08 0.61 21.55
C CYS A 27 -1.90 1.26 20.19
N ALA A 28 -2.09 0.54 19.09
CA ALA A 28 -1.77 1.11 17.80
C ALA A 28 -2.67 0.65 16.68
N VAL A 29 -3.37 1.62 16.11
CA VAL A 29 -3.90 1.50 14.76
C VAL A 29 -3.62 2.81 14.03
N ALA A 30 -2.34 3.09 13.72
CA ALA A 30 -2.04 4.06 12.68
C ALA A 30 -2.20 3.33 11.34
N VAL A 31 -3.35 3.51 10.70
CA VAL A 31 -3.60 3.04 9.33
C VAL A 31 -3.05 4.09 8.39
N MET A 32 -1.85 3.87 7.85
CA MET A 32 -1.31 4.77 6.81
C MET A 32 -1.75 4.23 5.44
N MET A 33 -2.26 5.08 4.55
CA MET A 33 -2.63 4.70 3.19
C MET A 33 -1.61 5.27 2.21
N LEU A 34 -1.04 4.42 1.36
CA LEU A 34 -0.17 4.81 0.26
C LEU A 34 -0.94 4.71 -1.05
N HIS A 35 -1.04 5.80 -1.80
CA HIS A 35 -1.55 5.80 -3.18
C HIS A 35 -0.41 5.65 -4.17
N ALA A 36 -0.40 4.56 -4.94
CA ALA A 36 0.66 4.26 -5.89
C ALA A 36 0.11 3.68 -7.20
N LYS A 37 0.85 3.89 -8.29
CA LYS A 37 0.62 3.23 -9.58
C LYS A 37 1.58 2.06 -9.76
N VAL A 38 1.07 0.95 -10.28
CA VAL A 38 1.88 -0.19 -10.69
C VAL A 38 2.63 0.18 -11.97
N ASP A 39 3.92 0.44 -11.87
CA ASP A 39 4.77 0.79 -13.03
C ASP A 39 5.25 -0.45 -13.77
N ARG A 40 5.76 -1.44 -13.03
CA ARG A 40 6.28 -2.67 -13.61
C ARG A 40 5.94 -3.88 -12.75
N LEU A 41 5.62 -4.99 -13.40
CA LEU A 41 5.36 -6.27 -12.75
C LEU A 41 6.36 -7.33 -13.25
N THR A 42 6.92 -8.09 -12.33
CA THR A 42 7.72 -9.29 -12.62
C THR A 42 7.06 -10.51 -11.98
N GLU A 43 7.62 -11.70 -12.19
CA GLU A 43 7.13 -12.91 -11.51
C GLU A 43 7.18 -12.80 -9.98
N LYS A 44 8.20 -12.12 -9.43
CA LYS A 44 8.48 -12.10 -7.99
C LYS A 44 8.18 -10.78 -7.30
N ALA A 45 8.26 -9.67 -8.03
CA ALA A 45 8.19 -8.34 -7.47
C ALA A 45 7.35 -7.38 -8.33
N VAL A 46 6.83 -6.35 -7.68
CA VAL A 46 6.11 -5.24 -8.31
C VAL A 46 6.84 -3.94 -8.00
N LYS A 47 6.96 -3.09 -9.01
CA LYS A 47 7.44 -1.71 -8.88
C LYS A 47 6.25 -0.79 -8.77
N LEU A 48 6.19 -0.04 -7.68
CA LEU A 48 5.16 0.93 -7.39
C LEU A 48 5.76 2.33 -7.50
N VAL A 49 4.99 3.28 -8.03
CA VAL A 49 5.37 4.70 -8.14
C VAL A 49 4.32 5.53 -7.43
N SER A 50 4.72 6.45 -6.56
CA SER A 50 3.79 7.36 -5.89
C SER A 50 3.05 8.23 -6.90
N VAL A 51 1.72 8.24 -6.86
CA VAL A 51 0.86 9.08 -7.73
C VAL A 51 0.46 10.39 -7.08
N ASP A 52 0.50 10.46 -5.75
CA ASP A 52 0.12 11.68 -5.03
C ASP A 52 1.14 12.80 -5.29
N ARG A 53 0.69 13.85 -5.98
CA ARG A 53 1.47 15.05 -6.33
C ARG A 53 1.71 15.98 -5.14
N GLN A 54 0.90 15.88 -4.10
CA GLN A 54 1.02 16.65 -2.87
C GLN A 54 1.81 15.88 -1.80
N ALA A 55 1.99 14.56 -1.98
CA ALA A 55 2.88 13.79 -1.12
C ALA A 55 4.35 14.19 -1.34
N PRO A 56 5.17 14.24 -0.27
CA PRO A 56 6.60 14.53 -0.36
C PRO A 56 7.40 13.50 -1.19
N ASN A 57 6.76 12.42 -1.62
CA ASN A 57 7.35 11.32 -2.36
C ASN A 57 6.82 11.21 -3.80
N CYS A 58 6.12 12.22 -4.33
CA CYS A 58 5.66 12.25 -5.73
C CYS A 58 6.77 11.82 -6.70
N GLY A 59 6.51 10.81 -7.53
CA GLY A 59 7.49 10.29 -8.51
C GLY A 59 8.56 9.34 -7.94
N GLN A 60 8.64 9.15 -6.63
CA GLN A 60 9.48 8.08 -6.07
C GLN A 60 8.90 6.70 -6.37
N SER A 61 9.77 5.69 -6.42
CA SER A 61 9.38 4.32 -6.69
C SER A 61 9.97 3.32 -5.70
N VAL A 62 9.24 2.24 -5.46
CA VAL A 62 9.66 1.15 -4.58
C VAL A 62 9.42 -0.21 -5.23
N TRP A 63 10.31 -1.16 -4.99
CA TRP A 63 10.10 -2.55 -5.34
C TRP A 63 9.62 -3.33 -4.12
N LEU A 64 8.51 -4.07 -4.27
CA LEU A 64 7.96 -4.94 -3.25
C LEU A 64 7.80 -6.37 -3.78
N PRO A 65 8.02 -7.41 -2.95
CA PRO A 65 7.66 -8.77 -3.33
C PRO A 65 6.14 -8.86 -3.57
N ARG A 66 5.71 -9.51 -4.65
CA ARG A 66 4.27 -9.66 -4.96
C ARG A 66 3.50 -10.32 -3.82
N LYS A 67 4.12 -11.31 -3.17
CA LYS A 67 3.53 -12.03 -2.02
C LYS A 67 3.34 -11.16 -0.78
N ALA A 68 4.05 -10.03 -0.68
CA ALA A 68 3.89 -9.08 0.41
C ALA A 68 2.63 -8.23 0.27
N LEU A 69 2.06 -8.13 -0.94
CA LEU A 69 0.79 -7.46 -1.18
C LEU A 69 -0.35 -8.47 -1.11
N ALA A 70 -1.42 -8.10 -0.43
CA ALA A 70 -2.65 -8.88 -0.36
C ALA A 70 -3.84 -7.99 -0.69
N ALA A 71 -4.63 -8.39 -1.67
CA ALA A 71 -5.92 -7.77 -1.95
C ALA A 71 -6.94 -8.22 -0.90
N TYR A 72 -7.83 -7.32 -0.54
CA TYR A 72 -9.00 -7.62 0.25
C TYR A 72 -10.17 -6.73 -0.16
N SER A 73 -11.37 -7.26 -0.04
CA SER A 73 -12.59 -6.47 -0.21
C SER A 73 -12.91 -5.79 1.11
N CYS A 74 -13.04 -4.47 1.11
CA CYS A 74 -13.61 -3.73 2.21
C CYS A 74 -15.01 -3.26 1.82
N THR A 75 -16.00 -3.53 2.66
CA THR A 75 -17.34 -2.99 2.50
C THR A 75 -17.52 -1.84 3.50
N LEU A 76 -17.49 -0.61 3.01
CA LEU A 76 -17.82 0.60 3.77
C LEU A 76 -19.16 1.13 3.27
N CYS A 77 -20.15 1.24 4.15
CA CYS A 77 -21.46 1.84 3.86
C CYS A 77 -22.18 1.28 2.61
N GLY A 78 -22.04 -0.02 2.33
CA GLY A 78 -22.68 -0.69 1.18
C GLY A 78 -21.90 -0.62 -0.13
N VAL A 79 -20.77 0.09 -0.18
CA VAL A 79 -19.86 0.10 -1.33
C VAL A 79 -18.74 -0.92 -1.08
N THR A 80 -18.59 -1.87 -1.99
CA THR A 80 -17.48 -2.84 -1.96
C THR A 80 -16.34 -2.29 -2.79
N SER A 81 -15.23 -1.93 -2.13
CA SER A 81 -14.00 -1.53 -2.81
C SER A 81 -12.93 -2.62 -2.64
N THR A 82 -12.16 -2.87 -3.71
CA THR A 82 -10.94 -3.65 -3.60
C THR A 82 -9.87 -2.74 -3.03
N THR A 83 -9.19 -3.17 -1.97
CA THR A 83 -8.01 -2.47 -1.48
C THR A 83 -6.85 -3.43 -1.23
N TRP A 84 -5.64 -2.88 -1.23
CA TRP A 84 -4.42 -3.65 -1.01
C TRP A 84 -3.89 -3.40 0.39
N LYS A 85 -3.24 -4.40 0.99
CA LYS A 85 -2.49 -4.26 2.23
C LYS A 85 -1.14 -4.93 2.15
N ILE A 86 -0.17 -4.39 2.89
CA ILE A 86 1.09 -5.08 3.13
C ILE A 86 0.88 -6.15 4.20
N ARG A 87 1.34 -7.37 3.93
CA ARG A 87 1.25 -8.48 4.88
C ARG A 87 2.11 -8.18 6.12
N HIS A 88 1.58 -8.50 7.30
CA HIS A 88 2.22 -8.21 8.59
C HIS A 88 3.62 -8.82 8.78
N TRP A 89 3.93 -9.92 8.08
CA TRP A 89 5.25 -10.56 8.15
C TRP A 89 6.31 -9.81 7.33
N PHE A 90 5.88 -8.98 6.37
CA PHE A 90 6.81 -8.22 5.54
C PHE A 90 7.33 -7.03 6.33
N ARG A 91 8.64 -7.05 6.61
CA ARG A 91 9.34 -5.92 7.23
C ARG A 91 10.01 -5.10 6.14
N PRO A 92 9.64 -3.83 5.96
CA PRO A 92 10.29 -2.98 4.98
C PRO A 92 11.75 -2.74 5.37
N ASP A 93 12.65 -2.76 4.38
CA ASP A 93 14.02 -2.26 4.56
C ASP A 93 14.03 -0.74 4.78
N HIS A 94 15.20 -0.16 5.06
CA HIS A 94 15.31 1.27 5.33
C HIS A 94 14.90 2.18 4.15
N TYR A 95 15.09 1.76 2.90
CA TYR A 95 14.66 2.52 1.72
C TYR A 95 13.14 2.43 1.53
N GLN A 96 12.57 1.23 1.69
CA GLN A 96 11.15 0.98 1.67
C GLN A 96 10.44 1.71 2.82
N ALA A 97 11.02 1.68 4.02
CA ALA A 97 10.52 2.38 5.19
C ALA A 97 10.46 3.89 4.95
N ARG A 98 11.47 4.50 4.30
CA ARG A 98 11.44 5.93 3.92
C ARG A 98 10.33 6.26 2.92
N PHE A 99 10.13 5.39 1.93
CA PHE A 99 9.05 5.51 0.98
C PHE A 99 7.67 5.43 1.67
N PHE A 100 7.53 4.57 2.68
CA PHE A 100 6.30 4.41 3.46
C PHE A 100 6.08 5.48 4.54
N SER A 101 7.13 5.95 5.21
CA SER A 101 7.03 6.82 6.39
C SER A 101 6.77 8.29 6.06
N ARG A 102 7.10 8.73 4.84
CA ARG A 102 6.91 10.13 4.41
C ARG A 102 5.61 10.36 3.64
N SER A 103 5.02 9.32 3.06
CA SER A 103 3.69 9.39 2.44
C SER A 103 2.58 9.60 3.47
N THR A 104 2.86 9.43 4.76
CA THR A 104 1.93 9.58 5.88
C THR A 104 1.68 11.02 6.32
N LEU A 105 2.62 11.94 6.07
CA LEU A 105 2.55 13.31 6.59
C LEU A 105 1.63 14.23 5.79
N ALA A 106 1.20 13.83 4.58
CA ALA A 106 0.32 14.64 3.73
C ALA A 106 -1.18 14.48 4.06
N THR A 107 -1.59 13.36 4.67
CA THR A 107 -3.02 13.06 4.92
C THR A 107 -3.56 13.68 6.22
N ILE A 108 -2.70 14.20 7.11
CA ILE A 108 -3.11 14.77 8.41
C ILE A 108 -3.26 16.31 8.35
N SER A 109 -2.99 16.94 7.21
CA SER A 109 -3.03 18.41 7.06
C SER A 109 -3.98 18.95 5.99
N ALA A 110 -5.01 18.18 5.62
CA ALA A 110 -6.11 18.62 4.75
C ALA A 110 -7.46 18.58 5.49
#